data_AF-A0A6J0TKE7-F1
#
_entry.id   AF-A0A6J0TKE7-F1
#
_cell.length_a   1.000
_cell.length_b   1.000
_cell.length_c   1.000
_cell.angle_alpha   90.00
_cell.angle_beta   90.00
_cell.angle_gamma   90.00
#
_symmetry.space_group_name_H-M   'P 1'
#
loop_
_entity.id
_entity.type
_entity.pdbx_description
1 polymer ?
#
loop_
_entity_poly.entity_id
_entity_poly.type
_entity_poly.pdbx_seq_one_letter_code
_entity_poly.pdbx_strand_id
1 'polypeptide(L)'
;MPPEAGTEMKLLLLTVGLGVLCFLQIMAEVPTQPDFDLQKFAGNWFPISAVSDYGQVKDYTTYEIRFEPGENKKLLGHIEFPIKDKKCRRKKFRLPQGAKPGQYMTPEKKLLQIVETDYSTYVVFYRDNEEYRVLELYGAMSSVQELSMVLIWQPEGKLGSP
;
A
#
# COMPACT_ATOMS: atom_id res chain seq x y z
N MET A 1 25.19 -16.34 -48.36
CA MET A 1 25.01 -14.90 -48.12
C MET A 1 24.95 -14.72 -46.61
N PRO A 2 26.03 -14.23 -45.97
CA PRO A 2 26.07 -14.12 -44.51
C PRO A 2 25.20 -12.93 -44.07
N PRO A 3 24.45 -13.04 -42.96
CA PRO A 3 23.75 -11.90 -42.40
C PRO A 3 24.77 -10.82 -42.00
N GLU A 4 24.53 -9.58 -42.44
CA GLU A 4 25.39 -8.43 -42.09
C GLU A 4 25.42 -8.25 -40.57
N ALA A 5 26.61 -8.31 -39.99
CA ALA A 5 26.86 -8.19 -38.54
C ALA A 5 26.24 -6.92 -37.90
N GLY A 6 25.93 -5.89 -38.70
CA GLY A 6 25.26 -4.67 -38.25
C GLY A 6 23.78 -4.84 -37.90
N THR A 7 23.08 -5.83 -38.48
CA THR A 7 21.65 -6.07 -38.22
C THR A 7 21.46 -6.90 -36.93
N GLU A 8 22.33 -7.88 -36.72
CA GLU A 8 22.38 -8.73 -35.52
C GLU A 8 22.66 -7.91 -34.25
N MET A 9 23.64 -6.99 -34.30
CA MET A 9 24.00 -6.15 -33.15
C MET A 9 22.88 -5.16 -32.78
N LYS A 10 22.17 -4.60 -33.76
CA LYS A 10 21.02 -3.73 -33.53
C LYS A 10 19.85 -4.49 -32.89
N LEU A 11 19.61 -5.72 -33.33
CA LEU A 11 18.55 -6.57 -32.77
C LEU A 11 18.85 -7.00 -31.33
N LEU A 12 20.11 -7.32 -31.02
CA LEU A 12 20.59 -7.59 -29.66
C LEU A 12 20.43 -6.38 -28.74
N LEU A 13 20.82 -5.18 -29.18
CA LEU A 13 20.66 -3.96 -28.39
C LEU A 13 19.19 -3.61 -28.13
N LEU A 14 18.30 -3.82 -29.12
CA LEU A 14 16.87 -3.59 -28.99
C LEU A 14 16.22 -4.58 -28.02
N THR A 15 16.56 -5.86 -28.11
CA THR A 15 16.01 -6.90 -27.22
C THR A 15 16.49 -6.72 -25.78
N VAL A 16 17.78 -6.42 -25.58
CA VAL A 16 18.32 -6.09 -24.26
C VAL A 16 17.70 -4.81 -23.72
N GLY A 17 17.61 -3.76 -24.53
CA GLY A 17 17.00 -2.48 -24.13
C GLY A 17 15.53 -2.63 -23.72
N LEU A 18 14.75 -3.39 -24.49
CA LEU A 18 13.36 -3.68 -24.17
C LEU A 18 13.24 -4.55 -22.92
N GLY A 19 14.11 -5.55 -22.76
CA GLY A 19 14.18 -6.38 -21.56
C GLY A 19 14.46 -5.56 -20.30
N VAL A 20 15.41 -4.62 -20.36
CA VAL A 20 15.71 -3.70 -19.26
C VAL A 20 14.54 -2.78 -18.96
N LEU A 21 13.88 -2.21 -19.97
CA LEU A 21 12.70 -1.36 -19.78
C LEU A 21 11.55 -2.13 -19.12
N CYS A 22 11.27 -3.36 -19.56
CA CYS A 22 10.26 -4.21 -18.93
C CYS A 22 10.61 -4.52 -17.47
N PHE A 23 11.89 -4.80 -17.18
CA PHE A 23 12.34 -5.06 -15.81
C PHE A 23 12.20 -3.83 -14.90
N LEU A 24 12.52 -2.64 -15.42
CA LEU A 24 12.35 -1.36 -14.71
C LEU A 24 10.87 -1.03 -14.45
N GLN A 25 9.98 -1.36 -15.39
CA GLN A 25 8.53 -1.19 -15.19
C GLN A 25 8.00 -2.09 -14.07
N ILE A 26 8.48 -3.33 -13.97
CA ILE A 26 8.09 -4.25 -12.90
C ILE A 26 8.55 -3.74 -11.53
N MET A 27 9.75 -3.13 -11.46
CA MET A 27 10.25 -2.53 -10.22
C MET A 27 9.46 -1.28 -9.78
N ALA A 28 8.73 -0.63 -10.69
CA ALA A 28 8.00 0.59 -10.39
C ALA A 28 6.56 0.33 -9.88
N GLU A 29 6.02 -0.87 -10.07
CA GLU A 29 4.69 -1.21 -9.55
C GLU A 29 4.80 -1.50 -8.04
N VAL A 30 4.04 -0.76 -7.23
CA VAL A 30 3.97 -1.04 -5.78
C VAL A 30 3.41 -2.46 -5.60
N PRO A 31 4.08 -3.34 -4.84
CA PRO A 31 3.63 -4.71 -4.68
C PRO A 31 2.36 -4.78 -3.81
N THR A 32 1.52 -5.78 -4.09
CA THR A 32 0.37 -6.13 -3.24
C THR A 32 0.75 -7.36 -2.41
N GLN A 33 0.25 -7.45 -1.17
CA GLN A 33 0.46 -8.59 -0.28
C GLN A 33 0.22 -9.90 -1.03
N PRO A 34 1.24 -10.77 -1.15
CA PRO A 34 1.07 -12.08 -1.77
C PRO A 34 0.00 -12.90 -1.06
N ASP A 35 -0.82 -13.59 -1.86
CA ASP A 35 -1.89 -14.47 -1.39
C ASP A 35 -2.83 -13.83 -0.35
N PHE A 36 -3.13 -12.54 -0.55
CA PHE A 36 -3.93 -11.77 0.40
C PHE A 36 -5.26 -12.45 0.74
N ASP A 37 -5.40 -12.80 2.03
CA ASP A 37 -6.60 -13.38 2.60
C ASP A 37 -7.43 -12.32 3.35
N LEU A 38 -8.55 -11.92 2.74
CA LEU A 38 -9.47 -10.94 3.31
C LEU A 38 -10.09 -11.39 4.64
N GLN A 39 -10.25 -12.69 4.87
CA GLN A 39 -10.83 -13.21 6.11
C GLN A 39 -9.86 -13.03 7.27
N LYS A 40 -8.57 -13.30 7.04
CA LYS A 40 -7.52 -13.10 8.05
C LYS A 40 -7.27 -11.61 8.34
N PHE A 41 -7.44 -10.77 7.32
CA PHE A 41 -7.23 -9.33 7.43
C PHE A 41 -8.33 -8.59 8.21
N ALA A 42 -9.51 -9.19 8.31
CA ALA A 42 -10.65 -8.60 9.00
C ALA A 42 -10.32 -8.28 10.46
N GLY A 43 -10.63 -7.07 10.90
CA GLY A 43 -10.26 -6.63 12.24
C GLY A 43 -10.20 -5.12 12.38
N ASN A 44 -9.76 -4.71 13.56
CA ASN A 44 -9.54 -3.32 13.92
C ASN A 44 -8.11 -2.93 13.62
N TRP A 45 -7.96 -1.75 13.04
CA TRP A 45 -6.67 -1.18 12.67
C TRP A 45 -6.62 0.28 13.12
N PHE A 46 -5.48 0.65 13.66
CA PHE A 46 -5.19 1.98 14.20
C PHE A 46 -4.04 2.58 13.42
N PRO A 47 -4.20 3.77 12.86
CA PRO A 47 -3.12 4.40 12.15
C PRO A 47 -1.99 4.79 13.10
N ILE A 48 -0.75 4.52 12.68
CA ILE A 48 0.46 4.79 13.47
C ILE A 48 1.26 5.91 12.81
N SER A 49 1.51 5.81 11.50
CA SER A 49 2.34 6.77 10.78
C SER A 49 2.04 6.77 9.29
N ALA A 50 2.40 7.86 8.63
CA ALA A 50 2.32 7.96 7.18
C ALA A 50 3.48 8.76 6.59
N VAL A 51 3.91 8.35 5.39
CA VAL A 51 4.89 9.06 4.58
C VAL A 51 4.31 9.27 3.19
N SER A 52 4.39 10.50 2.69
CA SER A 52 4.08 10.82 1.31
C SER A 52 5.34 11.16 0.52
N ASP A 53 5.17 11.34 -0.78
CA ASP A 53 6.16 11.95 -1.68
C ASP A 53 6.65 13.34 -1.24
N TYR A 54 5.88 14.05 -0.41
CA TYR A 54 6.28 15.33 0.22
C TYR A 54 6.91 15.17 1.61
N GLY A 55 7.14 13.94 2.07
CA GLY A 55 7.75 13.62 3.35
C GLY A 55 6.75 13.14 4.42
N GLN A 56 7.13 13.26 5.69
CA GLN A 56 6.33 12.73 6.79
C GLN A 56 5.04 13.52 7.01
N VAL A 57 3.91 12.82 7.15
CA VAL A 57 2.62 13.43 7.49
C VAL A 57 2.57 13.70 8.99
N LYS A 58 2.54 14.98 9.38
CA LYS A 58 2.70 15.41 10.79
C LYS A 58 1.40 15.44 11.60
N ASP A 59 0.25 15.55 10.94
CA ASP A 59 -1.07 15.64 11.58
C ASP A 59 -1.91 14.40 11.28
N TYR A 60 -1.54 13.27 11.87
CA TYR A 60 -2.31 12.05 11.72
C TYR A 60 -3.49 12.03 12.70
N THR A 61 -4.73 12.07 12.17
CA THR A 61 -5.93 11.99 13.01
C THR A 61 -5.98 10.61 13.67
N THR A 62 -6.08 10.56 15.01
CA THR A 62 -6.33 9.29 15.70
C THR A 62 -7.77 8.85 15.44
N TYR A 63 -7.94 7.73 14.76
CA TYR A 63 -9.22 7.08 14.55
C TYR A 63 -9.06 5.56 14.57
N GLU A 64 -10.14 4.84 14.84
CA GLU A 64 -10.19 3.39 14.64
C GLU A 64 -10.84 3.12 13.29
N ILE A 65 -10.27 2.20 12.53
CA ILE A 65 -10.92 1.63 11.36
C ILE A 65 -11.09 0.13 11.51
N ARG A 66 -12.34 -0.34 11.40
CA ARG A 66 -12.69 -1.75 11.37
C ARG A 66 -12.98 -2.20 9.96
N PHE A 67 -12.23 -3.20 9.51
CA PHE A 67 -12.41 -3.84 8.22
C PHE A 67 -13.11 -5.19 8.35
N GLU A 68 -14.03 -5.45 7.43
CA GLU A 68 -14.79 -6.70 7.38
C GLU A 68 -14.91 -7.22 5.93
N PRO A 69 -14.95 -8.54 5.73
CA PRO A 69 -15.22 -9.12 4.42
C PRO A 69 -16.65 -8.82 3.99
N GLY A 70 -16.82 -8.32 2.78
CA GLY A 70 -18.12 -8.12 2.15
C GLY A 70 -18.40 -9.15 1.07
N GLU A 71 -19.67 -9.23 0.66
CA GLU A 71 -20.08 -10.01 -0.50
C GLU A 71 -19.31 -9.59 -1.77
N ASN A 72 -19.11 -10.55 -2.68
CA ASN A 72 -18.41 -10.32 -3.95
C ASN A 72 -17.01 -9.71 -3.77
N LYS A 73 -16.28 -10.18 -2.75
CA LYS A 73 -14.89 -9.78 -2.43
C LYS A 73 -14.73 -8.29 -2.11
N LYS A 74 -15.81 -7.62 -1.70
CA LYS A 74 -15.76 -6.22 -1.25
C LYS A 74 -15.07 -6.12 0.10
N LEU A 75 -14.37 -5.02 0.35
CA LEU A 75 -13.88 -4.65 1.66
C LEU A 75 -14.86 -3.66 2.29
N LEU A 76 -15.44 -4.03 3.43
CA LEU A 76 -16.32 -3.15 4.20
C LEU A 76 -15.48 -2.43 5.26
N GLY A 77 -15.60 -1.11 5.33
CA GLY A 77 -14.87 -0.28 6.29
C GLY A 77 -15.80 0.51 7.19
N HIS A 78 -15.48 0.54 8.47
CA HIS A 78 -16.18 1.31 9.50
C HIS A 78 -15.14 2.18 10.22
N ILE A 79 -15.19 3.49 10.03
CA ILE A 79 -14.28 4.43 10.69
C ILE A 79 -15.02 5.20 11.78
N GLU A 80 -14.40 5.29 12.95
CA GLU A 80 -14.84 6.11 14.08
C GLU A 80 -13.81 7.18 14.38
N PHE A 81 -14.19 8.45 14.24
CA PHE A 81 -13.27 9.58 14.42
C PHE A 81 -13.88 10.66 15.32
N PRO A 82 -13.06 11.31 16.16
CA PRO A 82 -13.50 12.41 17.01
C PRO A 82 -13.77 13.67 16.17
N ILE A 83 -14.86 14.39 16.47
CA ILE A 83 -15.02 15.78 16.03
C ILE A 83 -14.59 16.72 17.17
N LYS A 84 -14.15 17.92 16.81
CA LYS A 84 -13.78 19.02 17.73
C LYS A 84 -14.76 19.24 18.90
N ASP A 85 -16.04 18.88 18.75
CA ASP A 85 -17.08 19.02 19.80
C ASP A 85 -17.27 17.80 20.71
N LYS A 86 -16.26 16.91 20.83
CA LYS A 86 -16.29 15.67 21.64
C LYS A 86 -17.36 14.64 21.25
N LYS A 87 -18.01 14.79 20.09
CA LYS A 87 -18.92 13.78 19.52
C LYS A 87 -18.13 12.89 18.56
N CYS A 88 -18.16 11.58 18.79
CA CYS A 88 -17.62 10.60 17.86
C CYS A 88 -18.54 10.47 16.65
N ARG A 89 -17.98 10.51 15.44
CA ARG A 89 -18.71 10.21 14.20
C ARG A 89 -18.27 8.89 13.63
N ARG A 90 -19.26 8.16 13.12
CA ARG A 90 -19.06 6.91 12.40
C ARG A 90 -19.32 7.12 10.91
N LYS A 91 -18.42 6.63 10.06
CA LYS A 91 -18.63 6.55 8.60
C LYS A 91 -18.46 5.10 8.17
N LYS A 92 -19.38 4.61 7.35
CA LYS A 92 -19.30 3.29 6.72
C LYS A 92 -18.97 3.46 5.25
N PHE A 93 -18.17 2.56 4.71
CA PHE A 93 -17.87 2.53 3.28
C PHE A 93 -17.68 1.10 2.80
N ARG A 94 -17.76 0.92 1.48
CA ARG A 94 -17.60 -0.38 0.82
C ARG A 94 -16.72 -0.17 -0.38
N LEU A 95 -15.62 -0.90 -0.44
CA LEU A 95 -14.66 -0.79 -1.52
C LEU A 95 -14.76 -2.07 -2.37
N PRO A 96 -15.14 -1.97 -3.66
CA PRO A 96 -15.00 -3.11 -4.56
C PRO A 96 -13.53 -3.48 -4.72
N GLN A 97 -13.28 -4.78 -4.89
CA GLN A 97 -11.95 -5.26 -5.24
C GLN A 97 -11.51 -4.63 -6.57
N GLY A 98 -10.25 -4.24 -6.65
CA GLY A 98 -9.57 -3.81 -7.86
C GLY A 98 -9.13 -4.99 -8.72
N ALA A 99 -8.04 -4.79 -9.47
CA ALA A 99 -7.57 -5.78 -10.44
C ALA A 99 -7.06 -7.08 -9.77
N LYS A 100 -6.44 -6.97 -8.59
CA LYS A 100 -5.84 -8.10 -7.86
C LYS A 100 -6.40 -8.17 -6.42
N PRO A 101 -6.39 -9.35 -5.76
CA PRO A 101 -6.66 -9.43 -4.31
C PRO A 101 -5.75 -8.49 -3.53
N GLY A 102 -6.29 -7.81 -2.50
CA GLY A 102 -5.54 -6.79 -1.75
C GLY A 102 -5.53 -5.40 -2.40
N GLN A 103 -6.10 -5.24 -3.60
CA GLN A 103 -6.39 -3.94 -4.20
C GLN A 103 -7.88 -3.61 -4.09
N TYR A 104 -8.19 -2.35 -3.80
CA TYR A 104 -9.53 -1.85 -3.60
C TYR A 104 -9.67 -0.45 -4.20
N MET A 105 -10.86 -0.12 -4.70
CA MET A 105 -11.13 1.20 -5.28
C MET A 105 -11.98 2.04 -4.32
N THR A 106 -11.58 3.28 -4.05
CA THR A 106 -12.41 4.23 -3.32
C THR A 106 -13.60 4.70 -4.17
N PRO A 107 -14.65 5.29 -3.57
CA PRO A 107 -15.75 5.90 -4.32
C PRO A 107 -15.27 6.95 -5.34
N GLU A 108 -14.16 7.63 -5.05
CA GLU A 108 -13.49 8.60 -5.91
C GLU A 108 -12.57 7.95 -6.96
N LYS A 109 -12.67 6.63 -7.16
CA LYS A 109 -11.85 5.83 -8.09
C LYS A 109 -10.34 5.84 -7.79
N LYS A 110 -9.96 6.12 -6.54
CA LYS A 110 -8.56 6.08 -6.10
C LYS A 110 -8.19 4.66 -5.65
N LEU A 111 -6.94 4.27 -5.87
CA LEU A 111 -6.44 2.95 -5.51
C LEU A 111 -6.08 2.94 -4.01
N LEU A 112 -6.61 1.96 -3.29
CA LEU A 112 -6.14 1.53 -1.98
C LEU A 112 -5.55 0.13 -2.14
N GLN A 113 -4.31 -0.05 -1.72
CA GLN A 113 -3.61 -1.32 -1.85
C GLN A 113 -3.02 -1.75 -0.52
N ILE A 114 -3.23 -3.01 -0.13
CA ILE A 114 -2.49 -3.64 0.96
C ILE A 114 -1.15 -4.09 0.41
N VAL A 115 -0.10 -3.38 0.81
CA VAL A 115 1.28 -3.67 0.36
C VAL A 115 1.83 -4.85 1.13
N GLU A 116 1.66 -4.82 2.45
CA GLU A 116 2.21 -5.81 3.37
C GLU A 116 1.35 -5.91 4.62
N THR A 117 1.15 -7.13 5.12
CA THR A 117 0.53 -7.38 6.42
C THR A 117 0.88 -8.77 6.93
N ASP A 118 1.03 -8.89 8.24
CA ASP A 118 1.10 -10.18 8.93
C ASP A 118 -0.28 -10.65 9.43
N TYR A 119 -1.34 -9.94 9.05
CA TYR A 119 -2.75 -10.11 9.43
C TYR A 119 -3.09 -9.85 10.90
N SER A 120 -2.11 -9.70 11.79
CA SER A 120 -2.35 -9.76 13.24
C SER A 120 -1.78 -8.60 14.02
N THR A 121 -0.69 -7.99 13.55
CA THR A 121 0.00 -6.91 14.26
C THR A 121 0.04 -5.63 13.45
N TYR A 122 0.29 -5.69 12.14
CA TYR A 122 0.38 -4.50 11.30
C TYR A 122 -0.18 -4.70 9.88
N VAL A 123 -0.47 -3.56 9.25
CA VAL A 123 -0.70 -3.46 7.81
C VAL A 123 -0.08 -2.18 7.27
N VAL A 124 0.53 -2.29 6.09
CA VAL A 124 0.99 -1.16 5.29
C VAL A 124 0.05 -0.97 4.11
N PHE A 125 -0.59 0.19 4.05
CA PHE A 125 -1.38 0.61 2.90
C PHE A 125 -0.56 1.49 1.98
N TYR A 126 -0.81 1.35 0.68
CA TYR A 126 -0.47 2.35 -0.32
C TYR A 126 -1.76 2.98 -0.83
N ARG A 127 -1.77 4.31 -0.91
CA ARG A 127 -2.80 5.08 -1.60
C ARG A 127 -2.18 5.94 -2.67
N ASP A 128 -2.71 5.79 -3.88
CA ASP A 128 -2.43 6.66 -5.00
C ASP A 128 -3.56 7.67 -5.12
N ASN A 129 -3.26 8.92 -4.77
CA ASN A 129 -4.13 10.05 -5.04
C ASN A 129 -3.46 10.89 -6.13
N GLU A 130 -4.27 11.47 -7.03
CA GLU A 130 -3.78 12.33 -8.12
C GLU A 130 -2.86 13.48 -7.65
N GLU A 131 -2.97 13.87 -6.38
CA GLU A 131 -2.18 14.95 -5.76
C GLU A 131 -0.94 14.46 -5.00
N TYR A 132 -0.97 13.24 -4.45
CA TYR A 132 0.10 12.69 -3.62
C TYR A 132 0.00 11.17 -3.50
N ARG A 133 1.15 10.52 -3.40
CA ARG A 133 1.26 9.10 -3.06
C ARG A 133 1.58 8.97 -1.58
N VAL A 134 0.91 8.06 -0.88
CA VAL A 134 1.13 7.88 0.56
C VAL A 134 1.24 6.40 0.91
N LEU A 135 2.22 6.09 1.76
CA LEU A 135 2.33 4.83 2.48
C LEU A 135 1.91 5.07 3.92
N GLU A 136 1.04 4.21 4.45
CA GLU A 136 0.50 4.35 5.79
C GLU A 136 0.62 3.04 6.56
N LEU A 137 1.20 3.12 7.75
CA LEU A 137 1.33 2.01 8.67
C LEU A 137 0.19 2.07 9.69
N TYR A 138 -0.50 0.95 9.83
CA TYR A 138 -1.52 0.74 10.86
C TYR A 138 -1.13 -0.46 11.72
N GLY A 139 -1.52 -0.43 12.99
CA GLY A 139 -1.37 -1.52 13.93
C GLY A 139 -2.71 -2.07 14.41
N ALA A 140 -2.73 -3.32 14.86
CA ALA A 140 -3.92 -3.92 15.47
C ALA A 140 -4.22 -3.36 16.88
N MET A 141 -3.26 -2.65 17.49
CA MET A 141 -3.41 -1.97 18.77
C MET A 141 -3.08 -0.48 18.64
N SER A 142 -3.79 0.38 19.38
CA SER A 142 -3.60 1.84 19.35
C SER A 142 -2.34 2.31 20.09
N SER A 143 -1.78 1.48 20.98
CA SER A 143 -0.55 1.74 21.71
C SER A 143 0.60 0.97 21.09
N VAL A 144 1.28 1.58 20.14
CA VAL A 144 2.45 1.02 19.49
C VAL A 144 3.70 1.68 20.04
N GLN A 145 4.03 1.36 21.28
CA GLN A 145 5.36 1.63 21.82
C GLN A 145 6.40 0.63 21.28
N GLU A 146 5.99 -0.45 20.60
CA GLU A 146 6.90 -1.51 20.11
C GLU A 146 7.11 -1.60 18.58
N LEU A 147 6.30 -0.98 17.71
CA LEU A 147 6.57 -1.00 16.25
C LEU A 147 7.27 0.27 15.72
N SER A 148 7.75 1.15 16.61
CA SER A 148 8.67 2.24 16.22
C SER A 148 9.98 1.72 15.59
N MET A 149 10.22 0.41 15.64
CA MET A 149 11.35 -0.25 14.97
C MET A 149 11.08 -0.71 13.54
N VAL A 150 9.83 -0.75 13.05
CA VAL A 150 9.55 -1.55 11.83
C VAL A 150 9.80 -0.81 10.53
N LEU A 151 9.73 0.53 10.46
CA LEU A 151 10.04 1.23 9.20
C LEU A 151 10.75 2.56 9.44
N ILE A 152 12.03 2.50 9.80
CA ILE A 152 12.94 3.61 9.48
C ILE A 152 13.28 3.45 7.99
N TRP A 153 12.53 4.13 7.13
CA TRP A 153 12.95 4.32 5.75
C TRP A 153 14.14 5.28 5.75
N GLN A 154 15.36 4.73 5.77
CA GLN A 154 16.57 5.51 5.48
C GLN A 154 16.65 5.67 3.96
N PRO A 155 16.77 6.90 3.43
CA PRO A 155 16.87 7.15 1.98
C PRO A 155 18.12 6.54 1.32
N GLU A 156 18.97 5.83 2.05
CA GLU A 156 20.28 5.33 1.58
C GLU A 156 20.42 3.81 1.52
N GLY A 157 19.33 3.03 1.62
CA GLY A 157 19.35 1.62 1.21
C GLY A 157 20.31 0.70 1.97
N LYS A 158 20.59 0.96 3.26
CA LYS A 158 21.32 0.03 4.13
C LYS A 158 20.37 -0.57 5.17
N LEU A 159 20.15 -1.87 5.05
CA LEU A 159 19.52 -2.68 6.09
C LEU A 159 20.52 -2.79 7.26
N GLY A 160 20.30 -2.01 8.32
CA GLY A 160 20.95 -2.24 9.61
C GLY A 160 20.04 -3.11 10.48
N SER A 161 20.52 -4.29 10.85
CA SER A 161 20.00 -5.06 11.99
C SER A 161 20.58 -4.49 13.31
N PRO A 162 19.92 -4.75 14.45
CA PRO A 162 20.20 -4.07 15.74
C PRO A 162 21.65 -4.13 16.21
#